data_AF-A0A1L5KK75-F1
#
_entry.id   AF-A0A1L5KK75-F1
#
_cell.length_a   1.000
_cell.length_b   1.000
_cell.length_c   1.000
_cell.angle_alpha   90.00
_cell.angle_beta   90.00
_cell.angle_gamma   90.00
#
_symmetry.space_group_name_H-M   'P 1'
#
loop_
_entity.id
_entity.type
_entity.pdbx_description
1 polymer ?
#
loop_
_entity_poly.entity_id
_entity_poly.type
_entity_poly.pdbx_seq_one_letter_code
_entity_poly.pdbx_strand_id
1 'polypeptide(L)'
;MEFSAVNTIWVLVGAALVFFMQAGFAMVETGFTRAKNAGNIIMKNLMDFCIGTPVFWLVGFGLMFGAGNGFIGKIGGIATEAHYGSGMLPDGVPFWAFLIFQTVFCATSATIVSGAMAERTKFLSYCSTAL
;
A
#
# COMPACT_ATOMS: atom_id res chain seq x y z
N MET A 1 -7.68 18.87 -18.51
CA MET A 1 -7.45 17.42 -18.41
C MET A 1 -8.83 16.80 -18.36
N GLU A 2 -9.33 16.23 -19.45
CA GLU A 2 -10.63 15.56 -19.41
C GLU A 2 -10.46 14.25 -18.64
N PHE A 3 -11.18 14.11 -17.53
CA PHE A 3 -11.21 12.87 -16.78
C PHE A 3 -12.10 11.87 -17.51
N SER A 4 -11.55 10.72 -17.86
CA SER A 4 -12.33 9.63 -18.42
C SER A 4 -12.97 8.86 -17.27
N ALA A 5 -14.30 8.90 -17.19
CA ALA A 5 -15.05 8.13 -16.20
C ALA A 5 -14.73 6.64 -16.30
N VAL A 6 -14.50 6.12 -17.52
CA VAL A 6 -14.14 4.72 -17.77
C VAL A 6 -12.79 4.39 -17.14
N ASN A 7 -11.76 5.23 -17.34
CA ASN A 7 -10.43 5.00 -16.76
C ASN A 7 -10.47 5.09 -15.23
N THR A 8 -11.23 6.04 -14.69
CA THR A 8 -11.38 6.22 -13.26
C THR A 8 -12.06 5.01 -12.61
N ILE A 9 -13.17 4.54 -13.19
CA ILE A 9 -13.87 3.35 -12.71
C ILE A 9 -12.97 2.13 -12.79
N TRP A 10 -12.22 1.96 -13.88
CA TRP A 10 -11.29 0.85 -14.04
C TRP A 10 -10.21 0.82 -12.95
N VAL A 11 -9.61 1.97 -12.65
CA VAL A 11 -8.59 2.09 -11.59
C VAL A 11 -9.19 1.82 -10.21
N LEU A 12 -10.40 2.32 -9.92
CA LEU A 12 -11.08 2.06 -8.65
C LEU A 12 -11.48 0.59 -8.48
N VAL A 13 -11.94 -0.07 -9.54
CA VAL A 13 -12.21 -1.51 -9.54
C VAL A 13 -10.90 -2.28 -9.31
N GLY A 14 -9.82 -1.89 -9.98
CA GLY A 14 -8.48 -2.44 -9.73
C GLY A 14 -8.05 -2.28 -8.27
N ALA A 15 -8.27 -1.10 -7.67
CA ALA A 15 -7.96 -0.86 -6.28
C ALA A 15 -8.79 -1.75 -5.34
N ALA A 16 -10.07 -1.95 -5.63
CA ALA A 16 -10.94 -2.84 -4.87
C ALA A 16 -10.48 -4.31 -4.93
N LEU A 17 -10.06 -4.77 -6.11
CA LEU A 17 -9.52 -6.13 -6.28
C LEU A 17 -8.20 -6.32 -5.51
N VAL A 18 -7.30 -5.34 -5.56
CA VAL A 18 -6.02 -5.37 -4.83
C VAL A 18 -6.26 -5.31 -3.32
N PHE A 19 -7.22 -4.51 -2.85
CA PHE A 19 -7.61 -4.49 -1.45
C PHE A 19 -8.09 -5.87 -0.97
N PHE A 20 -8.79 -6.61 -1.81
CA PHE A 20 -9.21 -7.97 -1.48
C PHE A 20 -8.04 -8.95 -1.32
N MET A 21 -6.87 -8.67 -1.95
CA MET A 21 -5.66 -9.47 -1.76
C MET A 21 -5.14 -9.38 -0.31
N GLN A 22 -5.34 -8.26 0.38
CA GLN A 22 -4.96 -8.10 1.78
C GLN A 22 -5.65 -9.16 2.66
N ALA A 23 -6.96 -9.34 2.47
CA ALA A 23 -7.74 -10.37 3.16
C ALA A 23 -7.33 -11.79 2.72
N GLY A 24 -7.01 -11.96 1.43
CA GLY A 24 -6.47 -13.21 0.90
C GLY A 24 -5.17 -13.64 1.57
N PHE A 25 -4.20 -12.73 1.69
CA PHE A 25 -2.92 -13.01 2.36
C PHE A 25 -3.10 -13.28 3.85
N ALA A 26 -3.98 -12.55 4.53
CA ALA A 26 -4.31 -12.83 5.92
C ALA A 26 -4.85 -14.26 6.13
N MET A 27 -5.72 -14.75 5.23
CA MET A 27 -6.23 -16.13 5.29
C MET A 27 -5.15 -17.17 4.99
N VAL A 28 -4.25 -16.89 4.06
CA VAL A 28 -3.13 -17.79 3.73
C VAL A 28 -2.12 -17.89 4.88
N GLU A 29 -1.72 -16.77 5.46
CA GLU A 29 -0.78 -16.72 6.60
C GLU A 29 -1.35 -17.41 7.84
N THR A 30 -2.65 -17.24 8.09
CA THR A 30 -3.32 -17.90 9.22
C THR A 30 -3.56 -19.38 8.97
N GLY A 31 -3.82 -19.78 7.72
CA GLY A 31 -4.00 -21.18 7.33
C GLY A 31 -2.73 -22.02 7.45
N PHE A 32 -1.55 -21.42 7.22
CA PHE A 32 -0.25 -22.11 7.35
C PHE A 32 0.34 -22.08 8.76
N THR A 33 -0.31 -21.40 9.70
CA THR A 33 0.20 -21.26 11.07
C THR A 33 -0.69 -21.96 12.07
N ARG A 34 -0.12 -22.32 13.23
CA ARG A 34 -0.87 -23.06 14.25
C ARG A 34 -2.05 -22.21 14.74
N ALA A 35 -3.21 -22.85 14.89
CA ALA A 35 -4.45 -22.19 15.35
C ALA A 35 -4.28 -21.36 16.63
N LYS A 36 -3.39 -21.77 17.54
CA LYS A 36 -3.07 -21.02 18.78
C LYS A 36 -2.46 -19.62 18.53
N ASN A 37 -1.84 -19.40 17.37
CA ASN A 37 -1.16 -18.16 17.00
C ASN A 37 -1.88 -17.40 15.88
N ALA A 38 -2.95 -17.95 15.31
CA ALA A 38 -3.68 -17.36 14.18
C ALA A 38 -4.18 -15.94 14.49
N GLY A 39 -4.74 -15.71 15.70
CA GLY A 39 -5.20 -14.38 16.11
C GLY A 39 -4.08 -13.33 16.14
N ASN A 40 -2.88 -13.72 16.56
CA ASN A 40 -1.73 -12.80 16.60
C ASN A 40 -1.20 -12.46 15.20
N ILE A 41 -1.45 -13.31 14.21
CA ILE A 41 -1.04 -13.10 12.82
C ILE A 41 -2.05 -12.20 12.09
N ILE A 42 -3.35 -12.42 12.28
CA ILE A 42 -4.40 -11.52 11.77
C ILE A 42 -4.17 -10.10 12.29
N MET A 43 -3.84 -9.97 13.58
CA MET A 43 -3.61 -8.65 14.18
C MET A 43 -2.37 -7.95 13.59
N LYS A 44 -1.31 -8.69 13.25
CA LYS A 44 -0.14 -8.11 12.55
C LYS A 44 -0.53 -7.61 11.16
N ASN A 45 -1.24 -8.43 10.39
CA ASN A 45 -1.68 -8.09 9.04
C ASN A 45 -2.59 -6.84 9.02
N LEU A 46 -3.48 -6.70 10.02
CA LEU A 46 -4.29 -5.50 10.19
C LEU A 46 -3.43 -4.27 10.52
N MET A 47 -2.43 -4.41 11.40
CA MET A 47 -1.56 -3.30 11.75
C MET A 47 -0.66 -2.85 10.59
N ASP A 48 -0.22 -3.77 9.72
CA ASP A 48 0.51 -3.41 8.51
C ASP A 48 -0.33 -2.52 7.59
N PHE A 49 -1.62 -2.81 7.47
CA PHE A 49 -2.54 -1.96 6.73
C PHE A 49 -2.73 -0.59 7.41
N CYS A 50 -2.93 -0.59 8.74
CA CYS A 50 -3.18 0.63 9.52
C CYS A 50 -1.96 1.57 9.59
N ILE A 51 -0.74 1.04 9.66
CA ILE A 51 0.49 1.85 9.75
C ILE A 51 1.07 2.08 8.36
N GLY A 52 1.01 1.10 7.46
CA GLY A 52 1.49 1.23 6.07
C GLY A 52 0.73 2.28 5.26
N THR A 53 -0.59 2.40 5.45
CA THR A 53 -1.41 3.44 4.78
C THR A 53 -0.93 4.87 5.07
N PRO A 54 -0.87 5.35 6.33
CA PRO A 54 -0.40 6.70 6.64
C PRO A 54 1.08 6.90 6.31
N VAL A 55 1.93 5.88 6.43
CA VAL A 55 3.35 5.98 6.07
C VAL A 55 3.54 6.13 4.56
N PHE A 56 2.75 5.41 3.76
CA PHE A 56 2.73 5.59 2.31
C PHE A 56 2.28 7.00 1.92
N TRP A 57 1.27 7.55 2.62
CA TRP A 57 0.80 8.91 2.38
C TRP A 57 1.83 9.98 2.80
N LEU A 58 2.65 9.73 3.82
CA LEU A 58 3.63 10.70 4.31
C LEU A 58 4.93 10.68 3.51
N VAL A 59 5.40 9.50 3.10
CA VAL A 59 6.73 9.32 2.52
C VAL A 59 6.70 8.49 1.24
N GLY A 60 5.92 7.40 1.21
CA GLY A 60 5.95 6.42 0.11
C GLY A 60 5.54 7.00 -1.26
N PHE A 61 4.48 7.80 -1.30
CA PHE A 61 4.03 8.42 -2.54
C PHE A 61 5.09 9.40 -3.10
N GLY A 62 5.77 10.14 -2.21
CA GLY A 62 6.82 11.07 -2.62
C GLY A 62 8.10 10.39 -3.11
N LEU A 63 8.43 9.21 -2.58
CA LEU A 63 9.54 8.41 -3.07
C LEU A 63 9.28 7.81 -4.46
N MET A 64 8.05 7.36 -4.73
CA MET A 64 7.69 6.71 -6.01
C MET A 64 7.34 7.71 -7.11
N PHE A 65 6.60 8.77 -6.79
CA PHE A 65 6.03 9.70 -7.79
C PHE A 65 6.47 11.16 -7.58
N GLY A 66 7.43 11.42 -6.68
CA GLY A 66 7.99 12.76 -6.47
C GLY A 66 8.93 13.20 -7.59
N ALA A 67 8.93 14.50 -7.90
CA ALA A 67 9.86 15.10 -8.84
C ALA A 67 11.30 15.00 -8.30
N GLY A 68 12.06 14.01 -8.78
CA GLY A 68 13.42 13.70 -8.34
C GLY A 68 14.30 13.19 -9.47
N ASN A 69 15.25 12.34 -9.13
CA ASN A 69 16.12 11.68 -10.12
C ASN A 69 15.44 10.40 -10.62
N GLY A 70 15.78 9.85 -11.79
CA GLY A 70 15.14 8.65 -12.37
C GLY A 70 15.18 7.36 -11.52
N PHE A 71 15.78 7.43 -10.33
CA PHE A 71 15.85 6.36 -9.33
C PHE A 71 15.14 6.69 -8.00
N ILE A 72 15.01 7.96 -7.62
CA ILE A 72 14.45 8.38 -6.31
C ILE A 72 13.64 9.67 -6.49
N GLY A 73 12.36 9.64 -6.12
CA GLY A 73 11.51 10.82 -6.01
C GLY A 73 11.82 11.67 -4.78
N LYS A 74 11.63 13.00 -4.89
CA LYS A 74 11.85 13.92 -3.77
C LYS A 74 10.66 13.86 -2.81
N ILE A 75 10.96 13.66 -1.52
CA ILE A 75 9.96 13.72 -0.44
C ILE A 75 9.58 15.19 -0.22
N GLY A 76 8.37 15.56 -0.64
CA GLY A 76 7.80 16.92 -0.50
C GLY A 76 6.86 17.10 0.69
N GLY A 77 6.59 16.03 1.45
CA GLY A 77 5.61 16.01 2.55
C GLY A 77 4.41 15.12 2.24
N ILE A 78 3.26 15.38 2.86
CA ILE A 78 2.02 14.62 2.71
C ILE A 78 1.61 14.57 1.23
N ALA A 79 1.25 13.38 0.76
CA ALA A 79 0.72 13.10 -0.57
C ALA A 79 -0.56 13.92 -0.81
N THR A 80 -0.42 15.06 -1.47
CA THR A 80 -1.52 15.96 -1.82
C THR A 80 -1.26 16.50 -3.23
N GLU A 81 -2.32 16.80 -3.97
CA GLU A 81 -2.22 17.39 -5.32
C GLU A 81 -1.32 18.64 -5.34
N ALA A 82 -1.28 19.40 -4.24
CA ALA A 82 -0.43 20.58 -4.07
C ALA A 82 1.09 20.28 -3.98
N HIS A 83 1.50 19.10 -3.50
CA HIS A 83 2.90 18.77 -3.28
C HIS A 83 3.52 17.95 -4.42
N TYR A 84 2.72 17.12 -5.09
CA TYR A 84 3.22 16.18 -6.10
C TYR A 84 2.67 16.42 -7.52
N GLY A 85 1.69 17.32 -7.66
CA GLY A 85 1.15 17.75 -8.95
C GLY A 85 0.64 16.61 -9.82
N SER A 86 0.34 16.93 -11.08
CA SER A 86 -0.15 15.98 -12.09
C SER A 86 0.96 15.39 -12.97
N GLY A 87 2.23 15.54 -12.59
CA GLY A 87 3.37 15.28 -13.49
C GLY A 87 3.62 13.82 -13.84
N MET A 88 3.04 12.87 -13.10
CA MET A 88 3.16 11.41 -13.35
C MET A 88 1.81 10.67 -13.23
N LEU A 89 0.70 11.38 -13.36
CA LEU A 89 -0.62 10.73 -13.37
C LEU A 89 -0.90 10.16 -14.77
N PRO A 90 -1.47 8.94 -14.87
CA PRO A 90 -1.98 8.45 -16.14
C PRO A 90 -3.04 9.39 -16.72
N ASP A 91 -3.01 9.59 -18.05
CA ASP A 91 -3.97 10.46 -18.73
C ASP A 91 -5.43 10.05 -18.43
N GLY A 92 -6.19 11.02 -17.90
CA GLY A 92 -7.62 10.86 -17.63
C GLY A 92 -7.98 10.17 -16.32
N VAL A 93 -7.02 9.95 -15.40
CA VAL A 93 -7.27 9.42 -14.04
C VAL A 93 -7.06 10.52 -13.00
N PRO A 94 -8.02 10.76 -12.07
CA PRO A 94 -7.84 11.74 -11.00
C PRO A 94 -6.79 11.28 -10.00
N PHE A 95 -6.05 12.25 -9.44
CA PHE A 95 -4.97 12.02 -8.47
C PHE A 95 -5.39 11.11 -7.31
N TRP A 96 -6.58 11.36 -6.75
CA TRP A 96 -7.10 10.61 -5.62
C TRP A 96 -7.38 9.14 -5.94
N ALA A 97 -7.87 8.82 -7.15
CA ALA A 97 -8.09 7.43 -7.55
C ALA A 97 -6.76 6.68 -7.73
N PHE A 98 -5.77 7.36 -8.33
CA PHE A 98 -4.43 6.81 -8.49
C PHE A 98 -3.72 6.62 -7.14
N LEU A 99 -3.85 7.58 -6.23
CA LEU A 99 -3.27 7.52 -4.90
C LEU A 99 -3.85 6.36 -4.07
N ILE A 100 -5.17 6.15 -4.12
CA ILE A 100 -5.82 5.01 -3.45
C ILE A 100 -5.29 3.70 -4.05
N PHE A 101 -5.23 3.58 -5.38
CA PHE A 101 -4.70 2.40 -6.06
C PHE A 101 -3.27 2.06 -5.63
N GLN A 102 -2.38 3.06 -5.56
CA GLN A 102 -1.00 2.84 -5.14
C GLN A 102 -0.88 2.54 -3.64
N THR A 103 -1.74 3.15 -2.81
CA THR A 103 -1.78 2.89 -1.37
C THR A 103 -2.10 1.43 -1.09
N VAL A 104 -3.15 0.89 -1.73
CA VAL A 104 -3.51 -0.53 -1.54
C VAL A 104 -2.48 -1.47 -2.14
N PHE A 105 -1.81 -1.08 -3.22
CA PHE A 105 -0.74 -1.88 -3.82
C PHE A 105 0.49 -1.97 -2.91
N CYS A 106 0.90 -0.84 -2.32
CA CYS A 106 1.98 -0.80 -1.33
C CYS A 106 1.63 -1.60 -0.08
N ALA A 107 0.41 -1.47 0.45
CA ALA A 107 -0.03 -2.22 1.62
C ALA A 107 -0.04 -3.74 1.38
N THR A 108 -0.50 -4.18 0.20
CA THR A 108 -0.44 -5.60 -0.20
C THR A 108 1.00 -6.09 -0.30
N SER A 109 1.92 -5.28 -0.84
CA SER A 109 3.34 -5.63 -0.91
C SER A 109 3.98 -5.81 0.47
N ALA A 110 3.72 -4.89 1.41
CA ALA A 110 4.20 -5.01 2.80
C ALA A 110 3.72 -6.32 3.45
N THR A 111 2.49 -6.71 3.13
CA THR A 111 1.85 -7.93 3.64
C THR A 111 2.46 -9.21 3.05
N ILE A 112 2.87 -9.20 1.79
CA ILE A 112 3.62 -10.34 1.22
C ILE A 112 4.93 -10.58 1.98
N VAL A 113 5.61 -9.49 2.36
CA VAL A 113 6.82 -9.56 3.20
C VAL A 113 6.49 -10.04 4.61
N SER A 114 5.33 -9.67 5.17
CA SER A 114 4.76 -10.26 6.41
C SER A 114 4.71 -11.77 6.35
N GLY A 115 4.04 -12.28 5.33
CA GLY A 115 3.76 -13.70 5.21
C GLY A 115 5.02 -14.51 5.05
N ALA A 116 6.03 -13.97 4.36
CA ALA A 116 7.35 -14.59 4.24
C ALA A 116 8.08 -14.70 5.59
N MET A 117 7.82 -13.78 6.53
CA MET A 117 8.43 -13.75 7.87
C MET A 117 7.55 -14.39 8.96
N ALA A 118 6.41 -14.98 8.60
CA ALA A 118 5.48 -15.58 9.55
C ALA A 118 6.17 -16.62 10.45
N GLU A 119 5.80 -16.64 11.74
CA GLU A 119 6.36 -17.42 12.86
C GLU A 119 7.73 -17.02 13.47
N ARG A 120 8.61 -16.25 12.82
CA ARG A 120 10.01 -16.12 13.31
C ARG A 120 10.47 -14.74 13.82
N THR A 121 9.63 -13.70 13.81
CA THR A 121 10.06 -12.34 14.20
C THR A 121 9.24 -11.72 15.34
N LYS A 122 9.96 -11.05 16.26
CA LYS A 122 9.38 -10.23 17.35
C LYS A 122 8.58 -9.08 16.73
N PHE A 123 7.43 -8.74 17.33
CA PHE A 123 6.48 -7.73 16.84
C PHE A 123 7.14 -6.38 16.48
N LEU A 124 8.10 -5.93 17.30
CA LEU A 124 8.86 -4.70 17.07
C LEU A 124 9.83 -4.77 15.88
N SER A 125 10.50 -5.91 15.68
CA SER A 125 11.41 -6.09 14.55
C SER A 125 10.66 -6.19 13.23
N TYR A 126 9.42 -6.67 13.29
CA TYR A 126 8.52 -6.80 12.15
C TYR A 126 8.05 -5.43 11.63
N CYS A 127 7.63 -4.53 12.54
CA CYS A 127 7.20 -3.17 12.22
C CYS A 127 8.31 -2.31 11.57
N SER A 128 9.59 -2.61 11.80
CA SER A 128 10.71 -1.89 11.19
C SER A 128 11.18 -2.42 9.83
N THR A 129 10.86 -3.67 9.48
CA THR A 129 11.24 -4.28 8.18
C THR A 129 10.11 -4.32 7.17
N ALA A 130 8.86 -4.35 7.63
CA ALA A 130 7.69 -4.31 6.75
C ALA A 130 7.26 -2.89 6.36
N LEU A 131 7.75 -1.89 7.10
CA LEU A 131 7.47 -0.47 6.92
C LEU A 131 8.66 0.25 6.25
#